data_AF-A0A956WVT3-F1
#
_entry.id   AF-A0A956WVT3-F1
#
_cell.length_a   1.000
_cell.length_b   1.000
_cell.length_c   1.000
_cell.angle_alpha   90.00
_cell.angle_beta   90.00
_cell.angle_gamma   90.00
#
_symmetry.space_group_name_H-M   'P 1'
#
loop_
_entity.id
_entity.type
_entity.pdbx_description
1 polymer ?
#
loop_
_entity_poly.entity_id
_entity_poly.type
_entity_poly.pdbx_seq_one_letter_code
_entity_poly.pdbx_strand_id
1 'polypeptide(L)'
;MEEVKQPSNPQATLLVYGRPFCPGVPPVRQLLDAAGVAYDYVDIREDREAAARLREITGGYESVPTLVFADGRTLVEPSAFSLRRALQEGGQGGAALDSPVAAVRAGLSNPVYWVMALLALALMVAFWLSG
;
A
#
# COMPACT_ATOMS: atom_id res chain seq x y z
N MET A 1 -20.68 0.43 24.06
CA MET A 1 -20.47 -0.48 22.92
C MET A 1 -19.71 0.37 21.91
N GLU A 2 -18.38 0.30 21.93
CA GLU A 2 -17.54 1.15 21.07
C GLU A 2 -17.53 0.50 19.70
N GLU A 3 -18.19 1.12 18.73
CA GLU A 3 -18.11 0.72 17.34
C GLU A 3 -16.78 1.25 16.80
N VAL A 4 -15.72 0.47 16.98
CA VAL A 4 -14.42 0.71 16.34
C VAL A 4 -14.67 0.80 14.85
N LYS A 5 -14.65 2.01 14.30
CA LYS A 5 -14.80 2.28 12.87
C LYS A 5 -13.74 1.47 12.14
N GLN A 6 -14.16 0.35 11.55
CA GLN A 6 -13.25 -0.57 10.89
C GLN A 6 -12.47 0.16 9.80
N PRO A 7 -11.20 -0.23 9.58
CA PRO A 7 -10.45 0.21 8.40
C PRO A 7 -11.29 -0.06 7.15
N SER A 8 -11.41 0.94 6.26
CA SER A 8 -12.18 0.81 5.02
C SER A 8 -11.57 -0.24 4.07
N ASN A 9 -10.32 -0.66 4.34
CA ASN A 9 -9.68 -1.80 3.71
C ASN A 9 -9.32 -2.90 4.72
N PRO A 10 -10.01 -4.05 4.73
CA PRO A 10 -9.74 -5.15 5.66
C PRO A 10 -8.37 -5.84 5.47
N GLN A 11 -7.59 -5.43 4.46
CA GLN A 11 -6.21 -5.89 4.21
C GLN A 11 -5.15 -4.83 4.54
N ALA A 12 -5.56 -3.59 4.83
CA ALA A 12 -4.61 -2.51 5.10
C ALA A 12 -3.94 -2.74 6.46
N THR A 13 -2.64 -2.96 6.41
CA THR A 13 -1.79 -3.25 7.58
C THR A 13 -1.09 -1.97 8.09
N LEU A 14 -1.50 -0.81 7.56
CA LEU A 14 -0.90 0.51 7.79
C LEU A 14 -2.01 1.56 7.83
N LEU A 15 -2.05 2.34 8.91
CA LEU A 15 -2.98 3.46 9.09
C LEU A 15 -2.22 4.78 8.95
N VAL A 16 -2.79 5.74 8.23
CA VAL A 16 -2.23 7.08 8.01
C VAL A 16 -3.22 8.12 8.52
N TYR A 17 -2.89 8.76 9.64
CA TYR A 17 -3.60 9.95 10.12
C TYR A 17 -3.15 11.17 9.34
N GLY A 18 -4.11 11.95 8.86
CA GLY A 18 -3.84 13.17 8.12
C GLY A 18 -4.94 14.21 8.28
N ARG A 19 -4.76 15.32 7.57
CA ARG A 19 -5.78 16.34 7.33
C ARG A 19 -5.56 17.00 5.97
N PRO A 20 -6.61 17.43 5.28
CA PRO A 20 -6.55 18.17 4.03
C PRO A 20 -5.65 19.40 4.10
N PHE A 21 -5.03 19.71 2.97
CA PHE A 21 -4.14 20.86 2.78
C PHE A 21 -2.91 20.87 3.71
N CYS A 22 -2.59 19.76 4.39
CA CYS A 22 -1.31 19.62 5.07
C CYS A 22 -0.22 19.27 4.05
N PRO A 23 0.87 20.05 3.95
CA PRO A 23 1.91 19.83 2.92
C PRO A 23 2.70 18.53 3.11
N GLY A 24 2.76 17.98 4.33
CA GLY A 24 3.50 16.75 4.61
C GLY A 24 2.76 15.46 4.23
N VAL A 25 1.42 15.49 4.13
CA VAL A 25 0.59 14.30 3.86
C VAL A 25 0.75 13.78 2.42
N PRO A 26 0.68 14.61 1.36
CA PRO A 26 0.79 14.12 -0.01
C PRO A 26 2.10 13.37 -0.32
N PRO A 27 3.30 13.85 0.07
CA PRO A 27 4.54 13.12 -0.19
C PRO A 27 4.59 11.72 0.44
N VAL A 28 4.06 11.57 1.67
CA VAL A 28 3.99 10.27 2.35
C VAL A 28 3.07 9.32 1.59
N ARG A 29 1.87 9.77 1.23
CA ARG A 29 0.90 8.95 0.50
C ARG A 29 1.42 8.54 -0.87
N GLN A 30 2.00 9.47 -1.62
CA GLN A 30 2.62 9.17 -2.91
C GLN A 30 3.73 8.12 -2.81
N LEU A 31 4.53 8.16 -1.75
CA LEU A 31 5.58 7.16 -1.51
C LEU A 31 4.96 5.78 -1.25
N LEU A 32 3.93 5.70 -0.41
CA LEU A 32 3.21 4.46 -0.12
C LEU A 32 2.54 3.89 -1.38
N ASP A 33 1.86 4.74 -2.16
CA ASP A 33 1.22 4.38 -3.43
C ASP A 33 2.27 3.82 -4.42
N ALA A 34 3.42 4.50 -4.57
CA ALA A 34 4.51 4.08 -5.44
C ALA A 34 5.18 2.77 -4.97
N ALA A 35 5.19 2.51 -3.66
CA ALA A 35 5.71 1.28 -3.07
C ALA A 35 4.68 0.14 -3.05
N GLY A 36 3.46 0.36 -3.57
CA GLY A 36 2.39 -0.65 -3.61
C GLY A 36 1.89 -1.04 -2.22
N VAL A 37 2.03 -0.16 -1.23
CA VAL A 37 1.65 -0.42 0.16
C VAL A 37 0.19 -0.05 0.34
N ALA A 38 -0.65 -1.03 0.72
CA ALA A 38 -2.03 -0.74 1.09
C ALA A 38 -2.08 -0.05 2.46
N TYR A 39 -2.79 1.07 2.55
CA TYR A 39 -3.01 1.80 3.79
C TYR A 39 -4.43 2.35 3.89
N ASP A 40 -4.90 2.56 5.11
CA ASP A 40 -6.10 3.35 5.38
C ASP A 40 -5.71 4.79 5.69
N TYR A 41 -6.44 5.73 5.10
CA TYR A 41 -6.27 7.15 5.39
C TYR A 41 -7.43 7.64 6.25
N VAL A 42 -7.11 8.29 7.37
CA VAL A 42 -8.11 8.88 8.27
C VAL A 42 -7.87 10.38 8.39
N ASP A 43 -8.87 11.18 7.98
CA ASP A 43 -8.90 12.62 8.26
C ASP A 43 -9.34 12.84 9.70
N ILE A 44 -8.41 13.29 10.55
CA ILE A 44 -8.67 13.54 11.96
C ILE A 44 -9.66 14.69 12.20
N ARG A 45 -9.95 15.52 11.20
CA ARG A 45 -10.92 16.62 11.33
C ARG A 45 -12.36 16.13 11.25
N GLU A 46 -12.58 15.00 10.58
CA GLU A 46 -13.90 14.39 10.42
C GLU A 46 -14.15 13.32 11.49
N ASP A 47 -13.11 12.92 12.22
CA ASP A 47 -13.15 11.80 13.16
C ASP A 47 -12.50 12.19 14.50
N ARG A 48 -13.35 12.50 15.49
CA ARG A 48 -12.90 12.94 16.82
C ARG A 48 -12.15 11.85 17.59
N GLU A 49 -12.52 10.60 17.40
CA GLU A 49 -11.86 9.47 18.05
C GLU A 49 -10.46 9.28 17.46
N ALA A 50 -10.33 9.37 16.13
CA ALA A 50 -9.03 9.38 15.46
C ALA A 50 -8.13 10.53 15.94
N ALA A 51 -8.69 11.73 16.13
CA ALA A 51 -7.95 12.86 16.68
C ALA A 51 -7.50 12.63 18.13
N ALA A 52 -8.36 12.03 18.97
CA ALA A 52 -7.99 11.67 20.34
C ALA A 52 -6.87 10.63 20.35
N ARG A 53 -7.01 9.58 19.52
CA ARG A 53 -6.00 8.53 19.39
C ARG A 53 -4.67 9.07 18.86
N LEU A 54 -4.70 9.99 17.90
CA LEU A 54 -3.50 10.65 17.41
C LEU A 54 -2.78 11.40 18.53
N ARG A 55 -3.51 12.17 19.35
CA ARG A 55 -2.93 12.87 20.50
C ARG A 55 -2.29 11.91 21.50
N GLU A 56 -2.89 10.74 21.75
CA GLU A 56 -2.28 9.72 22.62
C GLU A 56 -0.94 9.24 22.07
N ILE A 57 -0.85 9.02 20.75
CA ILE A 57 0.36 8.54 20.06
C ILE A 57 1.48 9.60 20.08
N THR A 58 1.13 10.87 19.89
CA THR A 58 2.08 11.97 19.66
C THR A 58 2.40 12.77 20.92
N GLY A 59 1.89 12.38 22.10
CA GLY A 59 2.12 13.12 23.34
C GLY A 59 1.29 14.41 23.48
N GLY A 60 0.08 14.42 22.93
CA GLY A 60 -0.92 15.47 23.06
C GLY A 60 -1.14 16.31 21.80
N TYR A 61 -0.40 16.05 20.72
CA TYR A 61 -0.41 16.86 19.51
C TYR A 61 -1.21 16.25 18.36
N GLU A 62 -1.67 17.06 17.42
CA GLU A 62 -2.25 16.58 16.16
C GLU A 62 -1.20 16.60 15.03
N SER A 63 -0.01 16.05 15.30
CA SER A 63 1.09 15.98 14.34
C SER A 63 0.74 15.02 13.20
N VAL A 64 0.75 15.53 11.96
CA VAL A 64 0.39 14.78 10.75
C VAL A 64 1.38 15.07 9.62
N PRO A 65 1.71 14.08 8.77
CA PRO A 65 1.19 12.72 8.76
C PRO A 65 1.76 11.86 9.90
N THR A 66 0.90 11.06 10.53
CA THR A 66 1.33 10.03 11.50
C THR A 66 0.89 8.66 11.01
N LEU A 67 1.82 7.73 10.94
CA LEU A 67 1.59 6.38 10.45
C LEU A 67 1.65 5.39 11.61
N VAL A 68 0.73 4.41 11.60
CA VAL A 68 0.70 3.31 12.56
C VAL A 68 0.69 2.00 11.79
N PHE A 69 1.74 1.20 11.99
CA PHE A 69 1.88 -0.14 11.43
C PHE A 69 1.09 -1.14 12.29
N ALA A 70 0.65 -2.26 11.71
CA ALA A 70 -0.09 -3.28 12.48
C ALA A 70 0.72 -3.94 13.61
N ASP A 71 2.06 -3.90 13.52
CA ASP A 71 2.97 -4.34 14.58
C ASP A 71 3.08 -3.32 15.74
N GLY A 72 2.34 -2.21 15.66
CA GLY A 72 2.31 -1.15 16.65
C GLY A 72 3.42 -0.12 16.51
N ARG A 73 4.36 -0.27 15.57
CA ARG A 73 5.34 0.78 15.28
C ARG A 73 4.63 2.04 14.77
N THR A 74 5.17 3.19 15.12
CA THR A 74 4.61 4.49 14.72
C THR A 74 5.67 5.39 14.13
N LEU A 75 5.31 6.13 13.09
CA LEU A 75 6.13 7.19 12.52
C LEU A 75 5.36 8.50 12.54
N VAL A 76 5.88 9.48 13.27
CA VAL A 76 5.33 10.84 13.36
C VAL A 76 6.10 11.73 12.40
N GLU A 77 5.39 12.39 11.49
CA GLU A 77 5.92 13.32 10.48
C GLU A 77 7.20 12.79 9.79
N PRO A 78 7.19 11.56 9.22
CA PRO A 78 8.41 10.94 8.75
C PRO A 78 9.00 11.63 7.53
N SER A 79 10.33 11.61 7.46
CA SER A 79 11.04 11.83 6.21
C SER A 79 10.82 10.67 5.24
N ALA A 80 11.02 10.91 3.94
CA ALA A 80 10.98 9.86 2.93
C ALA A 80 12.00 8.73 3.22
N PHE A 81 13.17 9.05 3.77
CA PHE A 81 14.18 8.07 4.14
C PHE A 81 13.71 7.17 5.30
N SER A 82 13.20 7.79 6.38
CA SER A 82 12.70 7.06 7.55
C SER A 82 11.52 6.16 7.18
N LEU A 83 10.63 6.63 6.31
CA LEU A 83 9.50 5.84 5.83
C LEU A 83 9.95 4.63 5.01
N ARG A 84 10.86 4.81 4.04
CA ARG A 84 11.41 3.71 3.24
C ARG A 84 12.08 2.66 4.10
N ARG A 85 12.88 3.08 5.07
CA ARG A 85 13.55 2.18 6.01
C ARG A 85 12.55 1.36 6.81
N ALA A 86 11.51 1.99 7.36
CA ALA A 86 10.49 1.29 8.14
C ALA A 86 9.71 0.26 7.31
N LEU A 87 9.43 0.57 6.04
CA LEU A 87 8.78 -0.36 5.10
C LEU A 87 9.66 -1.56 4.77
N GLN A 88 10.96 -1.36 4.62
CA GLN A 88 11.94 -2.44 4.41
C GLN A 88 12.04 -3.36 5.63
N GLU A 89 12.14 -2.78 6.83
CA GLU A 89 12.21 -3.53 8.09
C GLU A 89 10.93 -4.32 8.38
N GLY A 90 9.77 -3.82 7.97
CA GLY A 90 8.48 -4.50 8.16
C GLY A 90 8.11 -5.50 7.05
N GLY A 91 8.90 -5.62 5.99
CA GLY A 91 8.54 -6.41 4.80
C GLY A 91 7.28 -5.91 4.08
N GLN A 92 6.84 -4.68 4.35
CA GLN A 92 5.57 -4.12 3.84
C GLN A 92 5.70 -3.35 2.52
N GLY A 93 6.90 -3.27 1.93
CA GLY A 93 7.06 -2.86 0.53
C GLY A 93 6.87 -4.07 -0.38
N GLY A 94 5.68 -4.23 -0.97
CA GLY A 94 5.39 -5.36 -1.86
C GLY A 94 6.33 -5.34 -3.06
N ALA A 95 7.37 -6.17 -3.04
CA ALA A 95 8.15 -6.78 -4.13
C ALA A 95 8.71 -5.91 -5.29
N ALA A 96 8.30 -4.66 -5.43
CA ALA A 96 8.59 -3.78 -6.55
C ALA A 96 9.92 -3.03 -6.39
N LEU A 97 10.48 -2.99 -5.18
CA LEU A 97 11.73 -2.27 -4.95
C LEU A 97 12.98 -3.15 -5.11
N ASP A 98 12.90 -4.48 -4.96
CA ASP A 98 14.11 -5.34 -4.92
C ASP A 98 14.00 -6.76 -5.54
N SER A 99 12.87 -7.20 -6.14
CA SER A 99 12.75 -8.61 -6.60
C SER A 99 12.55 -8.79 -8.13
N PRO A 100 13.55 -9.33 -8.87
CA PRO A 100 13.38 -9.66 -10.29
C PRO A 100 12.32 -10.77 -10.52
N VAL A 101 12.08 -11.64 -9.55
CA VAL A 101 11.12 -12.76 -9.68
C VAL A 101 9.67 -12.27 -9.57
N ALA A 102 9.42 -11.22 -8.78
CA ALA A 102 8.09 -10.62 -8.67
C ALA A 102 7.70 -9.82 -9.91
N ALA A 103 8.65 -9.10 -10.52
CA ALA A 103 8.43 -8.43 -11.80
C ALA A 103 8.07 -9.42 -12.91
N VAL A 104 8.73 -10.59 -12.95
CA VAL A 104 8.42 -11.68 -13.90
C VAL A 104 7.01 -12.24 -13.67
N ARG A 105 6.64 -12.51 -12.41
CA ARG A 105 5.29 -13.01 -12.06
C ARG A 105 4.19 -12.02 -12.43
N ALA A 106 4.40 -10.72 -12.20
CA ALA A 106 3.45 -9.67 -12.57
C ALA A 106 3.32 -9.50 -14.11
N GLY A 107 4.42 -9.67 -14.85
CA GLY A 107 4.40 -9.68 -16.31
C GLY A 107 3.62 -10.88 -16.90
N LEU A 108 3.70 -12.04 -16.24
CA LEU A 108 3.02 -13.28 -16.63
C LEU A 108 1.52 -13.33 -16.27
N SER A 109 1.03 -12.44 -15.41
CA SER A 109 -0.40 -12.33 -15.10
C SER A 109 -1.21 -11.53 -16.12
N ASN A 110 -0.59 -11.06 -17.22
CA ASN A 110 -1.32 -10.42 -18.31
C ASN A 110 -2.06 -11.47 -19.16
N PRO A 111 -3.42 -11.44 -19.20
CA PRO A 111 -4.23 -12.44 -19.91
C PRO A 111 -3.94 -12.49 -21.42
N VAL A 112 -3.32 -11.44 -21.99
CA VAL A 112 -2.93 -11.42 -23.41
C VAL A 112 -1.99 -12.58 -23.76
N TYR A 113 -1.09 -13.00 -22.87
CA TYR A 113 -0.15 -14.07 -23.17
C TYR A 113 -0.82 -15.44 -23.24
N TRP A 114 -1.87 -15.65 -22.45
CA TRP A 114 -2.70 -16.85 -22.55
C TRP A 114 -3.47 -16.89 -23.87
N VAL A 115 -4.01 -15.75 -24.29
CA VAL A 115 -4.68 -15.63 -25.60
C VAL A 115 -3.71 -15.91 -26.75
N MET A 116 -2.51 -15.32 -26.70
CA MET A 116 -1.48 -15.54 -27.72
C MET A 116 -0.97 -16.99 -27.74
N ALA A 117 -0.82 -17.63 -26.58
CA ALA A 117 -0.41 -19.04 -26.48
C ALA A 117 -1.47 -19.99 -27.05
N LEU A 118 -2.77 -19.74 -26.77
CA LEU A 118 -3.87 -20.50 -27.36
C LEU A 118 -3.93 -20.34 -28.88
N LEU A 119 -3.73 -19.12 -29.39
CA LEU A 119 -3.66 -18.86 -30.83
C LEU A 119 -2.47 -19.60 -31.48
N ALA A 120 -1.29 -19.56 -30.87
CA ALA A 120 -0.11 -20.26 -31.38
C ALA A 120 -0.31 -21.80 -31.39
N LEU A 121 -0.90 -22.35 -30.34
CA LEU A 121 -1.22 -23.78 -30.26
C LEU A 121 -2.24 -24.18 -31.34
N ALA A 122 -3.28 -23.38 -31.55
CA ALA A 122 -4.28 -23.62 -32.59
C ALA A 122 -3.66 -23.63 -34.00
N LEU A 123 -2.73 -22.70 -34.27
CA LEU A 123 -2.00 -22.64 -35.55
C LEU A 123 -1.10 -23.87 -35.75
N MET A 124 -0.39 -24.32 -34.71
CA MET A 124 0.43 -25.55 -34.78
C MET A 124 -0.41 -26.79 -35.07
N VAL A 125 -1.56 -26.94 -34.41
CA VAL A 125 -2.48 -28.07 -34.66
C VAL A 125 -3.03 -28.02 -36.10
N ALA A 126 -3.44 -26.84 -36.58
CA ALA A 126 -3.92 -26.67 -37.94
C ALA A 126 -2.85 -27.03 -38.99
N PHE A 127 -1.59 -26.65 -38.73
CA PHE A 127 -0.46 -27.02 -39.59
C PHE A 127 -0.22 -28.54 -39.62
N TRP A 128 -0.31 -29.21 -38.46
CA TRP A 128 -0.13 -30.66 -38.35
C TRP A 128 -1.25 -31.48 -39.01
N LEU A 129 -2.46 -30.94 -39.08
CA LEU A 129 -3.59 -31.58 -39.77
C LEU A 129 -3.60 -31.34 -41.28
N SER A 130 -2.83 -30.36 -41.77
CA SER A 130 -2.79 -29.96 -43.18
C SER A 130 -1.57 -30.48 -43.95
N GLY A 131 -0.67 -31.23 -43.29
CA GLY A 131 0.52 -31.86 -43.88
C GLY A 131 0.44 -33.37 -43.76
#